data_AF-A0A8S9MX01-F1
#
_entry.id   AF-A0A8S9MX01-F1
#
_cell.length_a   1.000
_cell.length_b   1.000
_cell.length_c   1.000
_cell.angle_alpha   90.00
_cell.angle_beta   90.00
_cell.angle_gamma   90.00
#
_symmetry.space_group_name_H-M   'P 1'
#
loop_
_entity.id
_entity.type
_entity.pdbx_description
1 polymer ?
#
loop_
_entity_poly.entity_id
_entity_poly.type
_entity_poly.pdbx_seq_one_letter_code
_entity_poly.pdbx_strand_id
1 'polypeptide(L)'
;MGKGGSLREGVVKNIILSYTYVAIWIFLSFTVIIYNKYILDKKMYNWPFPISLTMIHMSFCSTLAFLLIKVLNFVEPVSMSRDTYLRSVVPIGALYSLSLWLSN
;
A
#
# COMPACT_ATOMS: atom_id res chain seq x y z
N MET A 1 -27.55 -28.50 20.28
CA MET A 1 -27.21 -27.21 20.94
C MET A 1 -25.73 -26.93 20.67
N GLY A 2 -25.37 -26.22 19.59
CA GLY A 2 -23.96 -26.13 19.16
C GLY A 2 -23.58 -24.99 18.19
N LYS A 3 -24.53 -24.15 17.78
CA LYS A 3 -24.27 -23.07 16.81
C LYS A 3 -23.63 -21.80 17.43
N GLY A 4 -23.70 -21.63 18.75
CA GLY A 4 -23.20 -20.42 19.43
C GLY A 4 -21.67 -20.34 19.58
N GLY A 5 -20.96 -21.46 19.66
CA GLY A 5 -19.50 -21.48 19.78
C GLY A 5 -18.78 -21.10 18.48
N SER A 6 -19.25 -21.63 17.36
CA SER A 6 -18.66 -21.40 16.03
C SER A 6 -18.76 -19.94 15.58
N LEU A 7 -19.86 -19.24 15.92
CA LEU A 7 -20.02 -17.81 15.61
C LEU A 7 -19.03 -16.94 16.41
N ARG A 8 -18.77 -17.29 17.68
CA ARG A 8 -17.85 -16.52 18.55
C ARG A 8 -16.41 -16.66 18.09
N GLU A 9 -16.00 -17.85 17.68
CA GLU A 9 -14.67 -18.12 17.17
C GLU A 9 -14.41 -17.46 15.81
N GLY A 10 -15.42 -17.45 14.92
CA GLY A 10 -15.36 -16.71 13.66
C GLY A 10 -15.19 -15.20 13.85
N VAL A 11 -15.90 -14.59 14.80
CA VAL A 11 -15.77 -13.17 15.10
C VAL A 11 -14.39 -12.84 15.67
N VAL A 12 -13.88 -13.63 16.63
CA VAL A 12 -12.54 -13.44 17.21
C VAL A 12 -11.45 -13.55 16.13
N LYS A 13 -11.56 -14.52 15.21
CA LYS A 13 -10.62 -14.66 14.09
C LYS A 13 -10.60 -13.42 13.19
N ASN A 14 -11.77 -12.90 12.81
CA ASN A 14 -11.87 -11.69 11.98
C ASN A 14 -11.31 -10.45 12.69
N ILE A 15 -11.53 -10.36 13.99
CA ILE A 15 -10.98 -9.30 14.84
C ILE A 15 -9.44 -9.37 14.84
N ILE A 16 -8.87 -10.54 15.12
CA ILE A 16 -7.41 -10.75 15.15
C ILE A 16 -6.79 -10.42 13.80
N LEU A 17 -7.41 -10.90 12.70
CA LEU A 17 -6.93 -10.59 11.34
C LEU A 17 -6.95 -9.08 11.08
N SER A 18 -8.07 -8.41 11.37
CA SER A 18 -8.21 -6.96 11.18
C SER A 18 -7.15 -6.17 11.98
N TYR A 19 -6.98 -6.49 13.26
CA TYR A 19 -5.97 -5.84 14.10
C TYR A 19 -4.54 -6.14 13.64
N THR A 20 -4.28 -7.35 13.12
CA THR A 20 -2.96 -7.70 12.56
C THR A 20 -2.66 -6.86 11.32
N TYR A 21 -3.62 -6.69 10.40
CA TYR A 21 -3.45 -5.81 9.24
C TYR A 21 -3.16 -4.37 9.66
N VAL A 22 -3.89 -3.85 10.65
CA VAL A 22 -3.67 -2.49 11.18
C VAL A 22 -2.28 -2.37 11.83
N ALA A 23 -1.86 -3.36 12.61
CA ALA A 23 -0.54 -3.35 13.26
C ALA A 23 0.60 -3.38 12.22
N ILE A 24 0.49 -4.23 11.20
CA ILE A 24 1.45 -4.29 10.09
C ILE A 24 1.49 -2.94 9.36
N TRP A 25 0.32 -2.36 9.10
CA TRP A 25 0.22 -1.06 8.44
C TRP A 25 0.92 0.03 9.24
N ILE A 26 0.65 0.15 10.55
CA ILE A 26 1.29 1.13 11.44
C ILE A 26 2.80 0.95 11.46
N PHE A 27 3.29 -0.28 11.62
CA PHE A 27 4.72 -0.58 11.69
C PHE A 27 5.45 -0.21 10.39
N LEU A 28 4.88 -0.59 9.25
CA LEU A 28 5.45 -0.26 7.93
C LEU A 28 5.41 1.25 7.69
N SER A 29 4.30 1.93 8.01
CA SER A 29 4.20 3.39 7.89
C SER A 29 5.24 4.12 8.74
N PHE A 30 5.42 3.69 10.00
CA PHE A 30 6.42 4.30 10.89
C PHE A 30 7.85 4.13 10.35
N THR A 31 8.15 2.94 9.82
CA THR A 31 9.45 2.65 9.20
C THR A 31 9.73 3.60 8.03
N VAL A 32 8.75 3.79 7.13
CA VAL A 32 8.88 4.71 5.98
C VAL A 32 9.06 6.17 6.42
N ILE A 33 8.36 6.60 7.47
CA ILE A 33 8.51 7.97 8.01
C ILE A 33 9.93 8.21 8.52
N ILE A 34 10.49 7.27 9.28
CA ILE A 34 11.88 7.37 9.76
C ILE A 34 12.86 7.34 8.59
N TYR A 35 12.64 6.46 7.61
CA TYR A 35 13.49 6.35 6.42
C TYR A 35 13.52 7.66 5.62
N ASN A 36 12.35 8.28 5.42
CA ASN A 36 12.25 9.58 4.76
C ASN A 36 12.99 10.66 5.53
N LYS A 37 12.84 10.71 6.86
CA LYS A 37 13.58 11.65 7.70
C LYS A 37 15.09 11.46 7.60
N TYR A 38 15.57 10.21 7.58
CA TYR A 38 17.00 9.90 7.53
C TYR A 38 17.64 10.29 6.20
N ILE A 39 16.94 10.10 5.08
CA ILE A 39 17.43 10.46 3.74
C ILE A 39 17.44 11.99 3.52
N LEU A 40 16.45 12.70 4.06
CA LEU A 40 16.33 14.16 3.89
C LEU A 40 17.16 14.96 4.90
N ASP A 41 17.77 14.32 5.91
CA ASP A 41 18.58 15.03 6.90
C ASP A 41 19.84 15.63 6.23
N LYS A 42 19.99 16.95 6.37
CA LYS A 42 21.07 17.76 5.78
C LYS A 42 22.46 17.35 6.24
N LYS A 43 22.58 16.67 7.39
CA LYS A 43 23.87 16.22 7.93
C LYS A 43 24.37 14.90 7.34
N MET A 44 23.51 14.12 6.68
CA MET A 44 23.85 12.77 6.18
C MET A 44 23.90 12.74 4.64
N TYR A 45 22.75 12.71 3.97
CA TYR A 45 22.67 12.48 2.52
C TYR A 45 22.35 13.73 1.68
N ASN A 46 21.91 14.83 2.32
CA ASN A 46 21.66 16.13 1.69
C ASN A 46 20.86 16.05 0.37
N TRP A 47 19.83 15.18 0.33
CA TRP A 47 18.99 14.96 -0.85
C TRP A 47 17.74 15.85 -0.80
N PRO A 48 17.66 16.94 -1.59
CA PRO A 48 16.61 17.96 -1.45
C PRO A 48 15.32 17.62 -2.22
N PHE A 49 15.19 16.43 -2.81
CA PHE A 49 14.06 16.06 -3.67
C PHE A 49 13.12 15.06 -2.98
N PRO A 50 12.16 15.53 -2.15
CA PRO A 50 11.19 14.66 -1.46
C PRO A 50 10.34 13.82 -2.44
N ILE A 51 9.98 14.38 -3.59
CA ILE A 51 9.18 13.68 -4.61
C ILE A 51 9.90 12.44 -5.14
N SER A 52 11.23 12.50 -5.35
CA SER A 52 12.00 11.36 -5.86
C SER A 52 11.89 10.14 -4.95
N LEU A 53 11.82 10.36 -3.65
CA LEU A 53 11.68 9.27 -2.68
C LEU A 53 10.30 8.61 -2.77
N THR A 54 9.25 9.42 -2.91
CA THR A 54 7.88 8.92 -3.17
C THR A 54 7.81 8.14 -4.48
N MET A 55 8.47 8.61 -5.55
CA MET A 55 8.51 7.92 -6.84
C MET A 55 9.22 6.57 -6.75
N ILE A 56 10.35 6.48 -6.04
CA ILE A 56 11.09 5.23 -5.81
C ILE A 56 10.26 4.25 -4.98
N HIS A 57 9.54 4.73 -3.97
CA HIS A 57 8.67 3.87 -3.17
C HIS A 57 7.50 3.30 -4.00
N MET A 58 6.81 4.15 -4.76
CA MET A 58 5.71 3.72 -5.62
C MET A 58 6.17 2.77 -6.72
N SER A 59 7.36 2.98 -7.29
CA SER A 59 7.94 2.05 -8.26
C SER A 59 8.28 0.70 -7.63
N PHE A 60 8.89 0.70 -6.44
CA PHE A 60 9.17 -0.53 -5.70
C PHE A 60 7.90 -1.33 -5.41
N CYS A 61 6.85 -0.69 -4.88
CA CYS A 61 5.58 -1.35 -4.61
C CYS A 61 4.93 -1.91 -5.88
N SER A 62 4.99 -1.16 -6.99
CA SER A 62 4.42 -1.57 -8.27
C SER A 62 5.17 -2.77 -8.87
N THR A 63 6.50 -2.76 -8.82
CA THR A 63 7.33 -3.89 -9.27
C THR A 63 7.11 -5.12 -8.41
N LEU A 64 7.06 -4.98 -7.09
CA LEU A 64 6.80 -6.08 -6.17
C LEU A 64 5.41 -6.70 -6.42
N ALA A 65 4.38 -5.87 -6.58
CA ALA A 65 3.03 -6.33 -6.90
C ALA A 65 2.99 -7.06 -8.26
N PHE A 66 3.66 -6.51 -9.28
CA PHE A 66 3.77 -7.16 -10.58
C PHE A 66 4.44 -8.53 -10.50
N LEU A 67 5.57 -8.64 -9.78
CA LEU A 67 6.27 -9.91 -9.59
C LEU A 67 5.41 -10.93 -8.84
N LEU A 68 4.74 -10.52 -7.76
CA LEU A 68 3.87 -11.41 -6.97
C LEU A 68 2.70 -11.97 -7.78
N ILE A 69 2.07 -11.14 -8.61
CA ILE A 69 0.89 -11.53 -9.39
C ILE A 69 1.29 -12.30 -10.66
N LYS A 70 2.24 -11.77 -11.44
CA LYS A 70 2.55 -12.29 -12.78
C LYS A 70 3.62 -13.38 -12.79
N VAL A 71 4.62 -13.29 -11.91
CA VAL A 71 5.74 -14.25 -11.88
C VAL A 71 5.46 -15.35 -10.87
N LEU A 72 5.12 -14.97 -9.64
CA LEU A 72 4.95 -15.93 -8.54
C LEU A 72 3.54 -16.52 -8.48
N ASN A 73 2.55 -15.93 -9.17
CA ASN A 73 1.13 -16.32 -9.12
C ASN A 73 0.61 -16.52 -7.68
N PHE A 74 1.15 -15.74 -6.73
CA PHE A 74 0.80 -15.87 -5.32
C PHE A 74 -0.61 -15.32 -5.01
N VAL A 75 -1.11 -14.45 -5.90
CA VAL A 75 -2.43 -13.82 -5.81
C VAL A 75 -3.14 -13.97 -7.14
N GLU A 76 -4.42 -14.35 -7.11
CA GLU A 76 -5.24 -14.46 -8.31
C GLU A 76 -5.39 -13.10 -9.01
N PRO A 77 -5.17 -13.04 -10.34
CA PRO A 77 -5.30 -11.79 -11.07
C PRO A 77 -6.77 -11.36 -11.09
N VAL A 78 -7.05 -10.15 -10.60
CA VAL A 78 -8.39 -9.55 -10.70
C VAL A 78 -8.69 -9.23 -12.15
N SER A 79 -9.69 -9.89 -12.72
CA SER A 79 -10.16 -9.63 -14.09
C SER A 79 -11.00 -8.35 -14.13
N MET A 80 -10.35 -7.19 -14.22
CA MET A 80 -11.05 -5.93 -14.53
C MET A 80 -11.23 -5.76 -16.03
N SER A 81 -12.42 -5.33 -16.45
CA SER A 81 -12.66 -4.92 -17.84
C SER A 81 -11.88 -3.64 -18.15
N ARG A 82 -11.42 -3.48 -19.40
CA ARG A 82 -10.68 -2.28 -19.84
C ARG A 82 -11.50 -1.00 -19.69
N ASP A 83 -12.82 -1.07 -19.90
CA ASP A 83 -13.74 0.07 -19.73
C ASP A 83 -13.77 0.54 -18.28
N THR A 84 -13.93 -0.38 -17.32
CA THR A 84 -13.93 -0.08 -15.88
C THR A 84 -12.59 0.50 -15.43
N TYR A 85 -11.47 -0.04 -15.94
CA TYR A 85 -10.14 0.47 -15.59
C TYR A 85 -9.96 1.94 -16.02
N LEU A 86 -10.33 2.26 -17.27
CA LEU A 86 -10.20 3.63 -17.79
C LEU A 86 -11.15 4.62 -17.11
N ARG A 87 -12.38 4.20 -16.79
CA ARG A 87 -13.38 5.07 -16.18
C ARG A 87 -13.20 5.30 -14.69
N SER A 88 -12.64 4.34 -13.97
CA SER A 88 -12.51 4.42 -12.51
C SER A 88 -11.06 4.60 -12.06
N VAL A 89 -10.14 3.77 -12.54
CA VAL A 89 -8.77 3.73 -12.01
C VAL A 89 -7.93 4.91 -12.52
N VAL A 90 -8.00 5.20 -13.82
CA VAL A 90 -7.23 6.30 -14.43
C VAL A 90 -7.55 7.68 -13.83
N PRO A 91 -8.83 8.11 -13.68
CA PRO A 91 -9.12 9.42 -13.11
C PRO A 91 -8.71 9.52 -11.63
N ILE A 92 -8.84 8.44 -10.85
CA ILE A 92 -8.36 8.41 -9.46
C ILE A 92 -6.83 8.60 -9.42
N GLY A 93 -6.11 7.87 -10.26
CA GLY A 93 -4.65 7.98 -10.37
C GLY A 93 -4.21 9.38 -10.81
N ALA A 94 -4.92 10.01 -11.76
CA ALA A 94 -4.65 11.37 -12.22
C ALA A 94 -4.91 12.42 -11.14
N LEU A 95 -6.00 12.29 -10.39
CA LEU A 95 -6.28 13.21 -9.27
C LEU A 95 -5.26 13.04 -8.14
N TYR A 96 -4.81 11.81 -7.87
CA TYR A 96 -3.78 11.53 -6.88
C TYR A 96 -2.42 12.13 -7.28
N SER A 97 -2.00 11.95 -8.53
CA SER A 97 -0.74 12.55 -9.02
C SER A 97 -0.80 14.08 -9.04
N LEU A 98 -1.94 14.65 -9.41
CA LEU A 98 -2.17 16.09 -9.36
C LEU A 98 -2.12 16.63 -7.92
N SER A 99 -2.73 15.91 -6.96
CA SER A 99 -2.62 16.24 -5.54
C SER A 99 -1.18 16.21 -5.04
N LEU A 100 -0.36 15.25 -5.48
CA LEU A 100 1.06 15.18 -5.11
C LEU A 100 1.86 16.33 -5.71
N TRP A 101 1.59 16.70 -6.96
CA TRP A 101 2.26 17.80 -7.64
C TRP A 101 1.93 19.16 -7.02
N LEU A 102 0.65 19.41 -6.73
CA LEU A 102 0.20 20.68 -6.13
C LEU A 102 0.57 20.81 -4.65
N SER A 103 0.85 19.70 -3.97
CA SER A 103 1.22 19.69 -2.54
C SER A 103 2.72 19.90 -2.29
N ASN A 104 3.56 19.98 -3.34
CA ASN A 104 4.99 20.22 -3.25
C ASN A 104 5.35 21.67 -3.57
#